data_AF-A0A0G1CBG2-F1
#
_entry.id   AF-A0A0G1CBG2-F1
#
_cell.length_a   1.000
_cell.length_b   1.000
_cell.length_c   1.000
_cell.angle_alpha   90.00
_cell.angle_beta   90.00
_cell.angle_gamma   90.00
#
_symmetry.space_group_name_H-M   'P 1'
#
loop_
_entity.id
_entity.type
_entity.pdbx_description
1 polymer ?
#
loop_
_entity_poly.entity_id
_entity_poly.type
_entity_poly.pdbx_seq_one_letter_code
_entity_poly.pdbx_strand_id
1 'polypeptide(L)'
;MKNKVFLSAVAVLVLGAVSLISLAPAVSAEGLANSDDFSKFFNKFKEEKKNLEKFQSGFIGSRQGSAYQSQLLEKNRLVLEKAIETMEKRLTQLENRIQSRENVYEGMAAGLLNEIQNNLGTLAQVRTRLGTASTTDILKIIAGELKTYRQGEKNILRKLIVLSHVGQFENSIIKTAENRSQRIAERIADLKSDGKDVAELENLLNQANQKIAQAKTKLIELKNQINSGGIDISNLSEIQKKLNEIKNLIKEAYSFFREIAVKGNELFGRGHDKNNDTATSTATSTDDDDD
;
A
#
# COMPACT_ATOMS: atom_id res chain seq x y z
N MET A 1 4.70 72.97 10.63
CA MET A 1 5.47 71.71 10.51
C MET A 1 4.65 70.61 11.15
N LYS A 2 4.01 69.75 10.34
CA LYS A 2 3.09 68.70 10.80
C LYS A 2 3.78 67.34 10.64
N ASN A 3 4.07 66.67 11.75
CA ASN A 3 4.59 65.31 11.80
C ASN A 3 3.57 64.34 11.18
N LYS A 4 3.84 63.87 9.97
CA LYS A 4 3.15 62.70 9.41
C LYS A 4 3.74 61.46 10.08
N VAL A 5 2.98 60.93 11.04
CA VAL A 5 3.17 59.61 11.62
C VAL A 5 3.10 58.57 10.50
N PHE A 6 4.24 57.92 10.24
CA PHE A 6 4.33 56.70 9.45
C PHE A 6 3.54 55.61 10.18
N LEU A 7 2.27 55.44 9.78
CA LEU A 7 1.38 54.40 10.30
C LEU A 7 1.26 53.29 9.25
N SER A 8 1.76 52.12 9.65
CA SER A 8 1.36 50.77 9.23
C SER A 8 1.42 50.44 7.73
N ALA A 9 2.59 49.99 7.30
CA ALA A 9 2.69 48.94 6.30
C ALA A 9 3.25 47.66 6.97
N VAL A 10 2.51 47.10 7.94
CA VAL A 10 2.71 45.70 8.32
C VAL A 10 1.89 44.90 7.32
N ALA A 11 2.48 44.72 6.14
CA ALA A 11 1.97 43.85 5.12
C ALA A 11 1.84 42.44 5.71
N VAL A 12 0.59 42.00 5.73
CA VAL A 12 0.12 40.61 5.78
C VAL A 12 1.20 39.67 5.25
N LEU A 13 1.93 39.03 6.15
CA LEU A 13 2.76 37.86 5.82
C LEU A 13 1.91 36.63 6.06
N VAL A 14 0.94 36.51 5.16
CA VAL A 14 0.51 35.30 4.47
C VAL A 14 1.09 34.01 5.10
N LEU A 15 0.30 33.37 5.98
CA LEU A 15 0.33 31.92 6.19
C LEU A 15 -0.18 31.21 4.92
N GLY A 16 0.47 31.52 3.81
CA GLY A 16 0.24 30.94 2.51
C GLY A 16 0.68 29.49 2.54
N ALA A 17 -0.23 28.63 2.12
CA ALA A 17 0.04 27.25 1.72
C ALA A 17 0.42 26.27 2.84
N VAL A 18 -0.46 26.10 3.83
CA VAL A 18 -0.86 24.73 4.18
C VAL A 18 -2.04 24.36 3.30
N SER A 19 -1.79 24.16 2.01
CA SER A 19 -2.73 23.53 1.08
C SER A 19 -2.79 22.05 1.46
N LEU A 20 -3.91 21.66 2.05
CA LEU A 20 -4.31 20.27 2.23
C LEU A 20 -4.97 19.81 0.93
N ILE A 21 -4.15 19.46 -0.07
CA ILE A 21 -4.66 18.68 -1.20
C ILE A 21 -5.14 17.34 -0.66
N SER A 22 -6.39 17.02 -1.00
CA SER A 22 -7.13 15.81 -0.63
C SER A 22 -6.34 14.54 -0.94
N LEU A 23 -6.03 13.76 0.11
CA LEU A 23 -5.54 12.40 0.01
C LEU A 23 -6.58 11.51 0.70
N ALA A 24 -7.71 11.26 0.02
CA ALA A 24 -8.58 10.14 0.36
C ALA A 24 -8.08 8.94 -0.46
N PRO A 25 -7.41 7.94 0.13
CA PRO A 25 -7.27 6.66 -0.54
C PRO A 25 -8.65 5.98 -0.54
N ALA A 26 -9.06 5.41 -1.67
CA ALA A 26 -10.13 4.42 -1.69
C ALA A 26 -9.69 3.24 -0.81
N VAL A 27 -10.41 2.98 0.28
CA VAL A 27 -10.10 1.92 1.26
C VAL A 27 -11.10 0.79 1.07
N SER A 28 -10.61 -0.44 1.03
CA SER A 28 -11.41 -1.67 1.14
C SER A 28 -12.03 -1.79 2.55
N ALA A 29 -13.22 -2.39 2.63
CA ALA A 29 -14.14 -2.27 3.76
C ALA A 29 -13.63 -2.83 5.12
N GLU A 30 -12.58 -3.65 5.14
CA GLU A 30 -12.13 -4.33 6.37
C GLU A 30 -11.27 -3.47 7.31
N GLY A 31 -10.85 -2.27 6.90
CA GLY A 31 -10.08 -1.33 7.73
C GLY A 31 -10.88 -0.16 8.34
N LEU A 32 -12.22 -0.16 8.19
CA LEU A 32 -13.09 1.01 8.39
C LEU A 32 -13.37 1.39 9.85
N ALA A 33 -13.10 0.54 10.84
CA ALA A 33 -13.41 0.86 12.24
C ALA A 33 -12.68 2.11 12.78
N ASN A 34 -11.59 2.55 12.12
CA ASN A 34 -10.79 3.70 12.52
C ASN A 34 -10.82 4.89 11.53
N SER A 35 -11.49 4.80 10.36
CA SER A 35 -11.51 5.89 9.38
C SER A 35 -12.30 7.11 9.84
N ASP A 36 -13.33 6.88 10.64
CA ASP A 36 -14.22 7.93 11.15
C ASP A 36 -13.49 8.87 12.11
N ASP A 37 -12.52 8.33 12.87
CA ASP A 37 -11.75 9.13 13.81
C ASP A 37 -10.84 10.15 13.12
N PHE A 38 -10.03 9.77 12.12
CA PHE A 38 -9.14 10.73 11.46
C PHE A 38 -9.92 11.83 10.75
N SER A 39 -11.01 11.47 10.06
CA SER A 39 -11.89 12.43 9.39
C SER A 39 -12.41 13.49 10.35
N LYS A 40 -12.77 13.10 11.59
CA LYS A 40 -13.20 14.01 12.66
C LYS A 40 -12.09 15.00 13.05
N PHE A 41 -10.86 14.54 13.32
CA PHE A 41 -9.74 15.42 13.67
C PHE A 41 -9.38 16.36 12.52
N PHE A 42 -9.36 15.85 11.30
CA PHE A 42 -9.05 16.61 10.10
C PHE A 42 -10.09 17.71 9.83
N ASN A 43 -11.38 17.41 10.02
CA ASN A 43 -12.45 18.38 9.86
C ASN A 43 -12.37 19.48 10.93
N LYS A 44 -12.07 19.14 12.19
CA LYS A 44 -11.80 20.12 13.25
C LYS A 44 -10.64 21.04 12.89
N PHE A 45 -9.53 20.48 12.40
CA PHE A 45 -8.40 21.29 11.93
C PHE A 45 -8.81 22.26 10.81
N LYS A 46 -9.56 21.78 9.81
CA LYS A 46 -10.08 22.62 8.72
C LYS A 46 -10.98 23.75 9.23
N GLU A 47 -11.85 23.45 10.17
CA GLU A 47 -12.76 24.42 10.77
C GLU A 47 -11.98 25.50 11.50
N GLU A 48 -11.03 25.13 12.36
CA GLU A 48 -10.21 26.12 13.08
C GLU A 48 -9.37 26.97 12.14
N LYS A 49 -8.82 26.38 11.08
CA LYS A 49 -8.11 27.13 10.05
C LYS A 49 -9.01 28.17 9.38
N LYS A 50 -10.24 27.78 9.02
CA LYS A 50 -11.24 28.70 8.45
C LYS A 50 -11.63 29.80 9.44
N ASN A 51 -11.72 29.49 10.73
CA ASN A 51 -12.02 30.47 11.77
C ASN A 51 -10.88 31.49 11.93
N LEU A 52 -9.62 31.06 11.84
CA LEU A 52 -8.46 31.94 11.83
C LEU A 52 -8.45 32.85 10.58
N GLU A 53 -8.70 32.29 9.40
CA GLU A 53 -8.75 33.05 8.14
C GLU A 53 -9.84 34.13 8.18
N LYS A 54 -11.04 33.80 8.68
CA LYS A 54 -12.13 34.76 8.91
C LYS A 54 -11.75 35.84 9.92
N PHE A 55 -11.07 35.45 11.00
CA PHE A 55 -10.61 36.40 12.01
C PHE A 55 -9.58 37.37 11.42
N GLN A 56 -8.67 36.90 10.57
CA GLN A 56 -7.68 37.77 9.91
C GLN A 56 -8.32 38.70 8.87
N SER A 57 -9.27 38.21 8.07
CA SER A 57 -9.91 39.01 7.01
C SER A 57 -10.89 40.07 7.54
N GLY A 58 -11.51 39.83 8.69
CA GLY A 58 -12.41 40.79 9.35
C GLY A 58 -11.73 42.07 9.88
N PHE A 59 -10.39 42.16 9.83
CA PHE A 59 -9.60 43.19 10.52
C PHE A 59 -8.76 44.09 9.59
N ILE A 60 -9.07 44.14 8.28
CA ILE A 60 -8.28 44.91 7.28
C ILE A 60 -8.27 46.45 7.50
N GLY A 61 -9.00 47.00 8.49
CA GLY A 61 -9.15 48.46 8.66
C GLY A 61 -8.93 49.09 10.04
N SER A 62 -8.67 48.34 11.11
CA SER A 62 -8.63 48.88 12.49
C SER A 62 -7.23 48.87 13.11
N ARG A 63 -6.86 49.96 13.82
CA ARG A 63 -5.61 50.05 14.62
C ARG A 63 -5.45 48.79 15.49
N GLN A 64 -4.40 48.02 15.20
CA GLN A 64 -4.12 46.75 15.89
C GLN A 64 -3.66 47.01 17.32
N GLY A 65 -4.59 46.94 18.27
CA GLY A 65 -4.30 47.01 19.71
C GLY A 65 -3.78 45.69 20.28
N SER A 66 -3.33 45.72 21.53
CA SER A 66 -2.85 44.53 22.27
C SER A 66 -3.88 43.40 22.33
N ALA A 67 -5.17 43.71 22.48
CA ALA A 67 -6.25 42.73 22.51
C ALA A 67 -6.35 41.90 21.21
N TYR A 68 -6.14 42.53 20.05
CA TYR A 68 -6.11 41.82 18.77
C TYR A 68 -4.92 40.87 18.68
N GLN A 69 -3.74 41.31 19.12
CA GLN A 69 -2.53 40.49 19.12
C GLN A 69 -2.69 39.26 20.03
N SER A 70 -3.30 39.43 21.20
CA SER A 70 -3.61 38.31 22.11
C SER A 70 -4.59 37.31 21.49
N GLN A 71 -5.66 37.78 20.84
CA GLN A 71 -6.63 36.91 20.17
C GLN A 71 -6.03 36.18 18.95
N LEU A 72 -5.17 36.87 18.18
CA LEU A 72 -4.46 36.29 17.05
C LEU A 72 -3.50 35.19 17.50
N LEU A 73 -2.76 35.44 18.59
CA LEU A 73 -1.86 34.46 19.18
C LEU A 73 -2.64 33.19 19.60
N GLU A 74 -3.77 33.37 20.29
CA GLU A 74 -4.60 32.25 20.75
C GLU A 74 -5.15 31.43 19.59
N LYS A 75 -5.71 32.08 18.57
CA LYS A 75 -6.24 31.38 17.39
C LYS A 75 -5.15 30.66 16.60
N ASN A 76 -3.96 31.26 16.47
CA ASN A 76 -2.82 30.57 15.86
C ASN A 76 -2.43 29.33 16.68
N ARG A 77 -2.38 29.43 18.02
CA ARG A 77 -2.07 28.30 18.90
C ARG A 77 -3.06 27.15 18.69
N LEU A 78 -4.36 27.45 18.68
CA LEU A 78 -5.42 26.46 18.48
C LEU A 78 -5.31 25.74 17.13
N VAL A 79 -5.05 26.47 16.04
CA VAL A 79 -4.85 25.86 14.71
C VAL A 79 -3.65 24.90 14.71
N LEU A 80 -2.54 25.30 15.33
CA LEU A 80 -1.34 24.45 15.43
C LEU A 80 -1.58 23.22 16.31
N GLU A 81 -2.34 23.36 17.40
CA GLU A 81 -2.73 22.24 18.25
C GLU A 81 -3.55 21.21 17.47
N LYS A 82 -4.55 21.65 16.70
CA LYS A 82 -5.35 20.76 15.85
C LYS A 82 -4.55 20.14 14.70
N ALA A 83 -3.52 20.84 14.21
CA ALA A 83 -2.58 20.26 13.25
C ALA A 83 -1.79 19.10 13.88
N ILE A 84 -1.26 19.27 15.09
CA ILE A 84 -0.53 18.23 15.82
C ILE A 84 -1.43 17.02 16.09
N GLU A 85 -2.63 17.23 16.64
CA GLU A 85 -3.61 16.14 16.89
C GLU A 85 -3.90 15.33 15.62
N THR A 86 -4.07 16.02 14.49
CA THR A 86 -4.34 15.38 13.20
C THR A 86 -3.16 14.54 12.72
N MET A 87 -1.93 15.04 12.86
CA MET A 87 -0.71 14.32 12.47
C MET A 87 -0.48 13.09 13.35
N GLU A 88 -0.64 13.22 14.67
CA GLU A 88 -0.53 12.10 15.60
C GLU A 88 -1.53 11.01 15.28
N LYS A 89 -2.81 11.35 15.11
CA LYS A 89 -3.84 10.35 14.79
C LYS A 89 -3.53 9.62 13.48
N ARG A 90 -3.00 10.33 12.48
CA ARG A 90 -2.61 9.72 11.21
C ARG A 90 -1.40 8.80 11.36
N LEU A 91 -0.39 9.18 12.12
CA LEU A 91 0.78 8.35 12.41
C LEU A 91 0.37 7.08 13.17
N THR A 92 -0.49 7.17 14.18
CA THR A 92 -1.04 6.00 14.89
C THR A 92 -1.84 5.08 13.96
N GLN A 93 -2.63 5.65 13.03
CA GLN A 93 -3.30 4.83 12.02
C GLN A 93 -2.32 4.11 11.09
N LEU A 94 -1.21 4.75 10.71
CA LEU A 94 -0.17 4.13 9.90
C LEU A 94 0.55 3.02 10.68
N GLU A 95 0.82 3.24 11.97
CA GLU A 95 1.38 2.25 12.89
C GLU A 95 0.49 1.01 12.96
N ASN A 96 -0.79 1.20 13.28
CA ASN A 96 -1.78 0.12 13.34
C ASN A 96 -1.86 -0.65 12.02
N ARG A 97 -1.80 0.05 10.88
CA ARG A 97 -1.81 -0.58 9.54
C ARG A 97 -0.56 -1.39 9.24
N ILE A 98 0.59 -1.05 9.84
CA ILE A 98 1.81 -1.85 9.69
C ILE A 98 1.70 -3.09 10.57
N GLN A 99 1.28 -2.91 11.83
CA GLN A 99 1.15 -3.99 12.81
C GLN A 99 0.07 -5.01 12.45
N SER A 100 -1.07 -4.56 11.91
CA SER A 100 -2.20 -5.44 11.58
C SER A 100 -2.00 -6.25 10.31
N ARG A 101 -0.90 -6.06 9.58
CA ARG A 101 -0.65 -6.82 8.36
C ARG A 101 0.08 -8.10 8.72
N GLU A 102 -0.54 -9.21 8.36
CA GLU A 102 0.10 -10.52 8.42
C GLU A 102 1.16 -10.64 7.30
N ASN A 103 2.27 -11.34 7.60
CA ASN A 103 3.31 -11.72 6.63
C ASN A 103 4.00 -10.53 5.93
N VAL A 104 4.28 -9.47 6.66
CA VAL A 104 4.97 -8.28 6.12
C VAL A 104 6.47 -8.52 6.03
N TYR A 105 7.12 -7.87 5.05
CA TYR A 105 8.57 -7.76 5.00
C TYR A 105 9.12 -7.08 6.28
N GLU A 106 9.59 -7.91 7.23
CA GLU A 106 9.89 -7.53 8.62
C GLU A 106 10.88 -6.37 8.75
N GLY A 107 11.94 -6.35 7.93
CA GLY A 107 12.96 -5.31 7.98
C GLY A 107 12.40 -3.90 7.68
N MET A 108 11.54 -3.78 6.65
CA MET A 108 10.92 -2.49 6.32
C MET A 108 9.81 -2.11 7.31
N ALA A 109 9.08 -3.10 7.83
CA ALA A 109 8.07 -2.86 8.86
C ALA A 109 8.69 -2.27 10.12
N ALA A 110 9.77 -2.88 10.64
CA ALA A 110 10.48 -2.38 11.82
C ALA A 110 11.05 -0.98 11.61
N GLY A 111 11.67 -0.72 10.46
CA GLY A 111 12.18 0.62 10.11
C GLY A 111 11.07 1.67 10.08
N LEU A 112 9.90 1.35 9.51
CA LEU A 112 8.75 2.25 9.47
C LEU A 112 8.16 2.51 10.86
N LEU A 113 8.04 1.48 11.70
CA LEU A 113 7.55 1.63 13.07
C LEU A 113 8.47 2.56 13.87
N ASN A 114 9.78 2.39 13.76
CA ASN A 114 10.76 3.27 14.40
C ASN A 114 10.64 4.72 13.89
N GLU A 115 10.49 4.94 12.58
CA GLU A 115 10.26 6.29 12.02
C GLU A 115 8.97 6.92 12.53
N ILE A 116 7.89 6.14 12.65
CA ILE A 116 6.62 6.61 13.20
C ILE A 116 6.76 7.00 14.67
N GLN A 117 7.39 6.15 15.50
CA GLN A 117 7.62 6.42 16.91
C GLN A 117 8.49 7.65 17.14
N ASN A 118 9.55 7.83 16.35
CA ASN A 118 10.39 9.02 16.39
C ASN A 118 9.58 10.29 16.05
N ASN A 119 8.73 10.23 15.02
CA ASN A 119 7.88 11.37 14.64
C ASN A 119 6.83 11.68 15.72
N LEU A 120 6.21 10.67 16.33
CA LEU A 120 5.28 10.85 17.46
C LEU A 120 5.99 11.49 18.65
N GLY A 121 7.18 11.00 19.02
CA GLY A 121 7.99 11.58 20.08
C GLY A 121 8.34 13.05 19.82
N THR A 122 8.63 13.39 18.56
CA THR A 122 8.94 14.78 18.23
C THR A 122 7.70 15.68 18.20
N LEU A 123 6.56 15.20 17.72
CA LEU A 123 5.28 15.92 17.81
C LEU A 123 4.91 16.22 19.27
N ALA A 124 5.19 15.31 20.20
CA ALA A 124 5.00 15.54 21.62
C ALA A 124 5.89 16.70 22.14
N GLN A 125 7.16 16.78 21.71
CA GLN A 125 8.05 17.90 22.05
C GLN A 125 7.54 19.24 21.47
N VAL A 126 7.07 19.22 20.21
CA VAL A 126 6.48 20.39 19.55
C VAL A 126 5.22 20.85 20.29
N ARG A 127 4.37 19.93 20.75
CA ARG A 127 3.19 20.24 21.57
C ARG A 127 3.57 20.94 22.88
N THR A 128 4.59 20.45 23.58
CA THR A 128 5.07 21.10 24.81
C THR A 128 5.53 22.54 24.54
N ARG A 129 6.29 22.76 23.47
CA ARG A 129 6.74 24.10 23.06
C ARG A 129 5.59 25.01 22.63
N LEU A 130 4.55 24.45 21.99
CA LEU A 130 3.34 25.19 21.64
C LEU A 130 2.60 25.69 22.90
N GLY A 131 2.56 24.88 23.96
CA GLY A 131 1.94 25.23 25.25
C GLY A 131 2.63 26.40 25.95
N THR A 132 3.94 26.58 25.75
CA THR A 132 4.71 27.69 26.35
C THR A 132 4.95 28.87 25.40
N ALA A 133 4.45 28.80 24.16
CA ALA A 133 4.66 29.83 23.16
C ALA A 133 3.89 31.12 23.52
N SER A 134 4.63 32.20 23.76
CA SER A 134 4.10 33.51 24.16
C SER A 134 4.10 34.56 23.04
N THR A 135 4.72 34.26 21.90
CA THR A 135 4.85 35.21 20.77
C THR A 135 4.50 34.57 19.44
N THR A 136 4.04 35.40 18.50
CA THR A 136 3.71 34.97 17.14
C THR A 136 4.93 34.43 16.39
N ASP A 137 6.13 34.91 16.68
CA ASP A 137 7.35 34.43 16.02
C ASP A 137 7.72 33.01 16.46
N ILE A 138 7.50 32.65 17.73
CA ILE A 138 7.62 31.26 18.19
C ILE A 138 6.60 30.37 17.46
N LEU A 139 5.35 30.83 17.29
CA LEU A 139 4.34 30.08 16.56
C LEU A 139 4.71 29.88 15.08
N LYS A 140 5.37 30.84 14.43
CA LYS A 140 5.86 30.69 13.04
C LYS A 140 6.94 29.61 12.95
N ILE A 141 7.86 29.57 13.91
CA ILE A 141 8.91 28.53 13.97
C ILE A 141 8.25 27.15 14.09
N ILE A 142 7.31 27.00 15.03
CA ILE A 142 6.55 25.75 15.21
C ILE A 142 5.80 25.36 13.93
N ALA A 143 5.16 26.32 13.26
CA ALA A 143 4.47 26.06 12.00
C ALA A 143 5.42 25.55 10.90
N GLY A 144 6.63 26.11 10.84
CA GLY A 144 7.69 25.66 9.93
C GLY A 144 8.13 24.22 10.20
N GLU A 145 8.31 23.85 11.47
CA GLU A 145 8.64 22.48 11.88
C GLU A 145 7.53 21.50 11.50
N LEU A 146 6.27 21.82 11.78
CA LEU A 146 5.10 21.00 11.41
C LEU A 146 4.98 20.80 9.90
N LYS A 147 5.37 21.80 9.10
CA LYS A 147 5.42 21.65 7.64
C LYS A 147 6.45 20.60 7.21
N THR A 148 7.61 20.57 7.85
CA THR A 148 8.65 19.55 7.61
C THR A 148 8.18 18.16 8.03
N TYR A 149 7.52 18.02 9.19
CA TYR A 149 6.94 16.74 9.61
C TYR A 149 5.94 16.18 8.62
N ARG A 150 5.08 17.04 8.09
CA ARG A 150 4.12 16.64 7.06
C ARG A 150 4.80 16.10 5.80
N GLN A 151 5.98 16.60 5.44
CA GLN A 151 6.75 16.04 4.33
C GLN A 151 7.33 14.67 4.69
N GLY A 152 7.85 14.49 5.90
CA GLY A 152 8.30 13.20 6.42
C GLY A 152 7.19 12.14 6.47
N GLU A 153 5.99 12.54 6.88
CA GLU A 153 4.81 11.67 6.91
C GLU A 153 4.42 11.16 5.51
N LYS A 154 4.53 12.01 4.47
CA LYS A 154 4.35 11.58 3.08
C LYS A 154 5.36 10.50 2.67
N ASN A 155 6.59 10.59 3.17
CA ASN A 155 7.61 9.58 2.90
C ASN A 155 7.23 8.24 3.54
N ILE A 156 6.78 8.25 4.80
CA ILE A 156 6.27 7.04 5.49
C ILE A 156 5.12 6.42 4.69
N LEU A 157 4.17 7.22 4.20
CA LEU A 157 3.06 6.72 3.40
C LEU A 157 3.55 6.05 2.10
N ARG A 158 4.53 6.63 1.42
CA ARG A 158 5.12 6.01 0.21
C ARG A 158 5.79 4.69 0.53
N LYS A 159 6.62 4.64 1.59
CA LYS A 159 7.24 3.41 2.06
C LYS A 159 6.20 2.34 2.41
N LEU A 160 5.08 2.72 3.04
CA LEU A 160 3.98 1.81 3.33
C LEU A 160 3.30 1.26 2.05
N ILE A 161 3.15 2.09 1.01
CA ILE A 161 2.65 1.62 -0.30
C ILE A 161 3.62 0.59 -0.90
N VAL A 162 4.92 0.88 -0.87
CA VAL A 162 5.96 -0.05 -1.34
C VAL A 162 5.90 -1.36 -0.55
N LEU A 163 5.87 -1.29 0.78
CA LEU A 163 5.72 -2.44 1.67
C LEU A 163 4.50 -3.29 1.30
N SER A 164 3.39 -2.63 0.98
CA SER A 164 2.15 -3.31 0.55
C SER A 164 2.34 -4.11 -0.73
N HIS A 165 2.91 -3.49 -1.76
CA HIS A 165 3.08 -4.15 -3.04
C HIS A 165 4.11 -5.29 -2.94
N VAL A 166 5.23 -5.07 -2.27
CA VAL A 166 6.26 -6.11 -2.07
C VAL A 166 5.68 -7.30 -1.30
N GLY A 167 4.96 -7.05 -0.20
CA GLY A 167 4.32 -8.10 0.58
C GLY A 167 3.23 -8.87 -0.19
N GLN A 168 2.45 -8.18 -1.03
CA GLN A 168 1.45 -8.82 -1.89
C GLN A 168 2.11 -9.75 -2.91
N PHE A 169 3.22 -9.35 -3.51
CA PHE A 169 3.94 -10.20 -4.46
C PHE A 169 4.49 -11.46 -3.81
N GLU A 170 5.06 -11.34 -2.62
CA GLU A 170 5.55 -12.50 -1.85
C GLU A 170 4.42 -13.48 -1.51
N ASN A 171 3.39 -12.99 -0.82
CA ASN A 171 2.40 -13.84 -0.18
C ASN A 171 1.26 -14.26 -1.10
N SER A 172 0.83 -13.39 -2.01
CA SER A 172 -0.34 -13.66 -2.86
C SER A 172 0.03 -14.18 -4.24
N ILE A 173 1.19 -13.80 -4.78
CA ILE A 173 1.57 -14.15 -6.15
C ILE A 173 2.54 -15.34 -6.15
N ILE A 174 3.69 -15.19 -5.51
CA ILE A 174 4.75 -16.21 -5.51
C ILE A 174 4.34 -17.44 -4.69
N LYS A 175 3.91 -17.26 -3.44
CA LYS A 175 3.48 -18.39 -2.58
C LYS A 175 2.30 -19.16 -3.17
N THR A 176 1.37 -18.48 -3.84
CA THR A 176 0.26 -19.15 -4.53
C THR A 176 0.75 -20.00 -5.71
N ALA A 177 1.72 -19.49 -6.48
CA ALA A 177 2.33 -20.27 -7.58
C ALA A 177 3.09 -21.49 -7.06
N GLU A 178 3.79 -21.38 -5.92
CA GLU A 178 4.43 -22.52 -5.25
C GLU A 178 3.44 -23.57 -4.79
N ASN A 179 2.39 -23.16 -4.09
CA ASN A 179 1.33 -24.08 -3.64
C ASN A 179 0.68 -24.79 -4.83
N ARG A 180 0.49 -24.09 -5.94
CA ARG A 180 -0.02 -24.69 -7.19
C ARG A 180 0.97 -25.69 -7.77
N SER A 181 2.26 -25.35 -7.81
CA SER A 181 3.33 -26.25 -8.26
C SER A 181 3.35 -27.53 -7.43
N GLN A 182 3.27 -27.42 -6.11
CA GLN A 182 3.26 -28.58 -5.21
C GLN A 182 2.07 -29.52 -5.51
N ARG A 183 0.86 -28.98 -5.64
CA ARG A 183 -0.33 -29.79 -5.99
C ARG A 183 -0.20 -30.47 -7.36
N ILE A 184 0.45 -29.80 -8.31
CA ILE A 184 0.73 -30.40 -9.63
C ILE A 184 1.76 -31.53 -9.48
N ALA A 185 2.81 -31.35 -8.67
CA ALA A 185 3.80 -32.37 -8.40
C ALA A 185 3.16 -33.64 -7.79
N GLU A 186 2.27 -33.45 -6.80
CA GLU A 186 1.47 -34.53 -6.20
C GLU A 186 0.67 -35.28 -7.27
N ARG A 187 -0.03 -34.55 -8.16
CA ARG A 187 -0.84 -35.18 -9.22
C ARG A 187 0.00 -35.92 -10.27
N ILE A 188 1.19 -35.40 -10.59
CA ILE A 188 2.14 -36.09 -11.48
C ILE A 188 2.64 -37.38 -10.82
N ALA A 189 2.88 -37.36 -9.50
CA ALA A 189 3.27 -38.56 -8.77
C ALA A 189 2.17 -39.63 -8.80
N ASP A 190 0.90 -39.25 -8.62
CA ASP A 190 -0.24 -40.17 -8.77
C ASP A 190 -0.25 -40.84 -10.14
N LEU A 191 -0.16 -40.04 -11.22
CA LEU A 191 -0.13 -40.55 -12.60
C LEU A 191 1.04 -41.52 -12.83
N LYS A 192 2.20 -41.21 -12.25
CA LYS A 192 3.38 -42.05 -12.33
C LYS A 192 3.17 -43.38 -11.61
N SER A 193 2.52 -43.37 -10.44
CA SER A 193 2.15 -44.60 -9.73
C SER A 193 1.13 -45.45 -10.48
N ASP A 194 0.28 -44.82 -11.29
CA ASP A 194 -0.65 -45.50 -12.21
C ASP A 194 0.04 -46.03 -13.48
N GLY A 195 1.37 -45.98 -13.56
CA GLY A 195 2.16 -46.47 -14.69
C GLY A 195 2.08 -45.60 -15.95
N LYS A 196 1.62 -44.34 -15.84
CA LYS A 196 1.58 -43.41 -16.97
C LYS A 196 2.98 -42.84 -17.24
N ASP A 197 3.29 -42.59 -18.51
CA ASP A 197 4.46 -41.81 -18.89
C ASP A 197 4.21 -40.32 -18.60
N VAL A 198 4.92 -39.78 -17.63
CA VAL A 198 4.78 -38.40 -17.15
C VAL A 198 6.01 -37.53 -17.44
N ALA A 199 6.97 -38.01 -18.24
CA ALA A 199 8.25 -37.32 -18.44
C ALA A 199 8.08 -35.88 -18.94
N GLU A 200 7.11 -35.67 -19.83
CA GLU A 200 6.81 -34.32 -20.34
C GLU A 200 6.17 -33.41 -19.28
N LEU A 201 5.29 -33.94 -18.43
CA LEU A 201 4.68 -33.17 -17.33
C LEU A 201 5.73 -32.76 -16.30
N GLU A 202 6.66 -33.66 -15.97
CA GLU A 202 7.78 -33.40 -15.07
C GLU A 202 8.68 -32.28 -15.63
N ASN A 203 8.97 -32.30 -16.93
CA ASN A 203 9.74 -31.27 -17.59
C ASN A 203 9.04 -29.89 -17.56
N LEU A 204 7.74 -29.84 -17.87
CA LEU A 204 6.96 -28.60 -17.81
C LEU A 204 6.89 -28.05 -16.38
N LEU A 205 6.71 -28.93 -15.38
CA LEU A 205 6.70 -28.53 -13.97
C LEU A 205 8.06 -27.96 -13.55
N ASN A 206 9.17 -28.57 -14.00
CA ASN A 206 10.51 -28.05 -13.76
C ASN A 206 10.68 -26.64 -14.34
N GLN A 207 10.24 -26.41 -15.59
CA GLN A 207 10.29 -25.08 -16.21
C GLN A 207 9.46 -24.05 -15.42
N ALA A 208 8.26 -24.42 -14.97
CA ALA A 208 7.44 -23.57 -14.12
C ALA A 208 8.16 -23.22 -12.80
N ASN A 209 8.79 -24.21 -12.16
CA ASN A 209 9.55 -24.03 -10.93
C ASN A 209 10.77 -23.13 -11.10
N GLN A 210 11.47 -23.22 -12.24
CA GLN A 210 12.56 -22.31 -12.56
C GLN A 210 12.09 -20.85 -12.65
N LYS A 211 10.92 -20.60 -13.26
CA LYS A 211 10.34 -19.25 -13.33
C LYS A 211 9.91 -18.72 -11.97
N ILE A 212 9.33 -19.58 -11.11
CA ILE A 212 9.00 -19.22 -9.73
C ILE A 212 10.27 -18.89 -8.93
N ALA A 213 11.33 -19.69 -9.07
CA ALA A 213 12.61 -19.43 -8.42
C ALA A 213 13.24 -18.11 -8.87
N GLN A 214 13.23 -17.82 -10.17
CA GLN A 214 13.70 -16.53 -10.70
C GLN A 214 12.90 -15.34 -10.15
N ALA A 215 11.57 -15.49 -10.06
CA ALA A 215 10.69 -14.48 -9.47
C ALA A 215 11.03 -14.22 -7.99
N LYS A 216 11.30 -15.27 -7.21
CA LYS A 216 11.78 -15.17 -5.82
C LYS A 216 13.08 -14.38 -5.72
N THR A 217 14.09 -14.76 -6.51
CA THR A 217 15.40 -14.11 -6.49
C THR A 217 15.27 -12.61 -6.79
N LYS A 218 14.52 -12.24 -7.83
CA LYS A 218 14.27 -10.84 -8.16
C LYS A 218 13.51 -10.07 -7.07
N LEU A 219 12.59 -10.73 -6.37
CA LEU A 219 11.90 -10.10 -5.23
C LEU A 219 12.87 -9.84 -4.07
N ILE A 220 13.78 -10.77 -3.78
CA ILE A 220 14.83 -10.61 -2.77
C ILE A 220 15.78 -9.47 -3.15
N GLU A 221 16.20 -9.40 -4.42
CA GLU A 221 17.03 -8.30 -4.93
C GLU A 221 16.34 -6.95 -4.76
N LEU A 222 15.06 -6.85 -5.11
CA LEU A 222 14.26 -5.63 -4.92
C LEU A 222 14.19 -5.24 -3.44
N LYS A 223 13.90 -6.20 -2.56
CA LYS A 223 13.88 -5.99 -1.10
C LYS A 223 15.21 -5.43 -0.59
N ASN A 224 16.32 -6.03 -1.01
CA ASN A 224 17.66 -5.59 -0.64
C ASN A 224 17.96 -4.18 -1.15
N GLN A 225 17.60 -3.87 -2.40
CA GLN A 225 17.77 -2.55 -2.99
C GLN A 225 16.95 -1.48 -2.26
N ILE A 226 15.75 -1.81 -1.79
CA ILE A 226 14.96 -0.87 -1.00
C ILE A 226 15.59 -0.65 0.38
N ASN A 227 16.03 -1.71 1.06
CA ASN A 227 16.63 -1.61 2.40
C ASN A 227 17.97 -0.88 2.41
N SER A 228 18.80 -1.06 1.38
CA SER A 228 20.09 -0.38 1.27
C SER A 228 20.00 1.04 0.72
N GLY A 229 18.80 1.51 0.34
CA GLY A 229 18.61 2.79 -0.34
C GLY A 229 19.11 2.80 -1.78
N GLY A 230 19.39 1.63 -2.37
CA GLY A 230 19.76 1.47 -3.78
C GLY A 230 18.65 1.79 -4.78
N ILE A 231 17.41 1.95 -4.33
CA ILE A 231 16.29 2.52 -5.10
C ILE A 231 15.68 3.67 -4.31
N ASP A 232 15.44 4.79 -4.99
CA ASP A 232 14.63 5.86 -4.44
C ASP A 232 13.16 5.43 -4.35
N ILE A 233 12.71 5.19 -3.13
CA ILE A 233 11.33 4.89 -2.76
C ILE A 233 10.32 5.98 -3.17
N SER A 234 10.78 7.21 -3.46
CA SER A 234 9.94 8.25 -4.04
C SER A 234 9.67 8.00 -5.52
N ASN A 235 10.54 7.27 -6.20
CA ASN A 235 10.38 6.84 -7.58
C ASN A 235 9.63 5.49 -7.66
N LEU A 236 8.32 5.55 -7.42
CA LEU A 236 7.45 4.37 -7.49
C LEU A 236 7.45 3.68 -8.86
N SER A 237 7.80 4.40 -9.94
CA SER A 237 7.86 3.85 -11.30
C SER A 237 8.92 2.76 -11.43
N GLU A 238 10.10 2.95 -10.83
CA GLU A 238 11.17 1.95 -10.88
C GLU A 238 10.79 0.67 -10.12
N ILE A 239 10.21 0.83 -8.93
CA ILE A 239 9.71 -0.30 -8.12
C ILE A 239 8.62 -1.05 -8.89
N GLN A 240 7.68 -0.33 -9.51
CA GLN A 240 6.62 -0.93 -10.34
C GLN A 240 7.19 -1.69 -11.53
N LYS A 241 8.23 -1.17 -12.20
CA LYS A 241 8.90 -1.87 -13.31
C LYS A 241 9.47 -3.20 -12.84
N LYS A 242 10.21 -3.21 -11.73
CA LYS A 242 10.79 -4.44 -11.15
C LYS A 242 9.72 -5.44 -10.72
N LEU A 243 8.64 -4.98 -10.10
CA LEU A 243 7.49 -5.82 -9.76
C LEU A 243 6.79 -6.40 -11.00
N ASN A 244 6.70 -5.64 -12.10
CA ASN A 244 6.14 -6.14 -13.36
C ASN A 244 7.03 -7.23 -14.00
N GLU A 245 8.36 -7.11 -13.90
CA GLU A 245 9.28 -8.18 -14.31
C GLU A 245 9.02 -9.48 -13.53
N ILE A 246 8.88 -9.37 -12.20
CA ILE A 246 8.53 -10.51 -11.33
C ILE A 246 7.17 -11.09 -11.73
N LYS A 247 6.17 -10.24 -12.00
CA LYS A 247 4.83 -10.66 -12.44
C LYS A 247 4.88 -11.45 -13.74
N ASN A 248 5.70 -11.03 -14.70
CA ASN A 248 5.80 -11.70 -16.00
C ASN A 248 6.40 -13.10 -15.86
N LEU A 249 7.42 -13.28 -15.02
CA LEU A 249 7.96 -14.61 -14.70
C LEU A 249 6.88 -15.53 -14.11
N ILE A 250 6.05 -15.01 -13.22
CA ILE A 250 4.94 -15.81 -12.66
C ILE A 250 3.90 -16.12 -13.74
N LYS A 251 3.58 -15.18 -14.64
CA LYS A 251 2.68 -15.48 -15.78
C LYS A 251 3.21 -16.60 -16.67
N GLU A 252 4.52 -16.64 -16.91
CA GLU A 252 5.18 -17.74 -17.63
C GLU A 252 5.07 -19.06 -16.86
N ALA A 253 5.25 -19.07 -15.53
CA ALA A 253 4.98 -20.26 -14.73
C ALA A 253 3.54 -20.77 -14.91
N TYR A 254 2.55 -19.86 -14.94
CA TYR A 254 1.15 -20.20 -15.16
C TYR A 254 0.82 -20.62 -16.62
N SER A 255 1.61 -20.27 -17.63
CA SER A 255 1.44 -20.88 -18.96
C SER A 255 1.84 -22.35 -18.92
N PHE A 256 2.96 -22.68 -18.29
CA PHE A 256 3.35 -24.08 -18.11
C PHE A 256 2.33 -24.88 -17.28
N PHE A 257 1.77 -24.31 -16.21
CA PHE A 257 0.69 -24.96 -15.47
C PHE A 257 -0.55 -25.26 -16.31
N ARG A 258 -0.88 -24.39 -17.27
CA ARG A 258 -2.01 -24.62 -18.19
C ARG A 258 -1.69 -25.75 -19.17
N GLU A 259 -0.47 -25.78 -19.71
CA GLU A 259 -0.01 -26.87 -20.58
C GLU A 259 -0.01 -28.22 -19.86
N ILE A 260 0.47 -28.25 -18.61
CA ILE A 260 0.40 -29.45 -17.75
C ILE A 260 -1.05 -29.90 -17.57
N ALA A 261 -2.00 -28.99 -17.35
CA ALA A 261 -3.40 -29.35 -17.19
C ALA A 261 -4.00 -29.97 -18.46
N VAL A 262 -3.67 -29.44 -19.64
CA VAL A 262 -4.12 -29.99 -20.94
C VAL A 262 -3.55 -31.40 -21.14
N LYS A 263 -2.23 -31.55 -21.01
CA LYS A 263 -1.56 -32.85 -21.24
C LYS A 263 -1.93 -33.88 -20.17
N GLY A 264 -2.08 -33.45 -18.92
CA GLY A 264 -2.56 -34.30 -17.84
C GLY A 264 -3.94 -34.87 -18.13
N ASN A 265 -4.87 -34.05 -18.67
CA ASN A 265 -6.21 -34.52 -19.04
C ASN A 265 -6.17 -35.58 -20.15
N GLU A 266 -5.23 -35.51 -21.10
CA GLU A 266 -5.07 -36.55 -22.13
C GLU A 266 -4.65 -37.90 -21.52
N LEU A 267 -3.84 -37.87 -20.45
CA LEU A 267 -3.44 -39.07 -19.71
C LEU A 267 -4.58 -39.65 -18.86
N PHE A 268 -5.49 -38.80 -18.36
CA PHE A 268 -6.72 -39.22 -17.66
C PHE A 268 -7.81 -39.71 -18.62
N GLY A 269 -8.00 -39.05 -19.76
CA GLY A 269 -9.11 -39.31 -20.70
C GLY A 269 -8.93 -40.56 -21.57
N ARG A 270 -7.69 -41.03 -21.79
CA ARG A 270 -7.42 -42.26 -22.56
C ARG A 270 -7.87 -43.57 -21.86
N GLY A 271 -8.49 -43.50 -20.68
CA GLY A 271 -9.01 -44.65 -19.95
C GLY A 271 -10.46 -45.05 -20.25
N HIS A 272 -11.26 -44.21 -20.95
CA HIS A 272 -12.71 -44.46 -21.10
C HIS A 272 -13.20 -44.89 -22.50
N ASP A 273 -12.35 -44.87 -23.54
CA ASP A 273 -12.78 -45.10 -24.94
C ASP A 273 -12.23 -46.39 -25.58
N LYS A 274 -12.01 -47.46 -24.81
CA LYS A 274 -11.57 -48.77 -25.36
C LYS A 274 -12.49 -49.97 -25.09
N ASN A 275 -13.74 -49.73 -24.67
CA ASN A 275 -14.75 -50.79 -24.51
C ASN A 275 -16.02 -50.53 -25.33
N ASN A 276 -15.87 -50.15 -26.60
CA ASN A 276 -16.96 -50.35 -27.57
C ASN A 276 -16.40 -51.07 -28.81
N ASP A 277 -15.72 -52.18 -28.52
CA ASP A 277 -15.36 -53.19 -29.50
C ASP A 277 -16.38 -54.32 -29.37
N THR A 278 -16.73 -54.91 -30.51
CA THR A 278 -17.05 -56.34 -30.63
C THR A 278 -18.33 -56.85 -29.95
N ALA A 279 -19.44 -56.77 -30.69
CA ALA A 279 -20.43 -57.85 -30.71
C ALA A 279 -20.47 -58.43 -32.14
N THR A 280 -19.72 -59.52 -32.31
CA THR A 280 -19.66 -60.38 -33.49
C THR A 280 -20.89 -61.29 -33.55
N SER A 281 -21.38 -61.55 -34.78
CA SER A 281 -21.96 -62.84 -35.23
C SER A 281 -23.28 -63.28 -34.58
N THR A 282 -24.41 -63.44 -35.28
CA THR A 282 -24.70 -64.53 -36.22
C THR A 282 -26.14 -64.31 -36.72
N ALA A 283 -26.35 -64.16 -38.03
CA ALA A 283 -27.68 -64.28 -38.63
C ALA A 283 -27.66 -65.52 -39.52
N THR A 284 -28.20 -66.59 -38.98
CA THR A 284 -28.52 -67.86 -39.63
C THR A 284 -29.48 -67.62 -40.79
N SER A 285 -29.11 -68.13 -41.96
CA SER A 285 -30.03 -68.47 -43.03
C SER A 285 -31.04 -69.51 -42.54
N THR A 286 -32.30 -69.30 -42.82
CA THR A 286 -33.28 -70.38 -42.92
C THR A 286 -34.19 -69.99 -44.07
N ASP A 287 -33.87 -70.57 -45.23
CA ASP A 287 -34.84 -70.92 -46.25
C ASP A 287 -35.90 -71.81 -45.57
N ASP A 288 -37.17 -71.51 -45.80
CA ASP A 288 -38.25 -72.49 -45.80
C ASP A 288 -39.31 -71.96 -46.78
N ASP A 289 -39.18 -72.45 -48.01
CA ASP A 289 -40.28 -72.64 -48.95
C ASP A 289 -41.08 -73.90 -48.54
N ASP A 290 -42.36 -73.90 -48.95
CA ASP A 290 -43.31 -75.00 -49.11
C ASP A 290 -44.50 -75.12 -48.13
N ASP A 291 -45.67 -75.08 -48.80
CA ASP A 291 -47.09 -75.31 -48.47
C ASP A 291 -47.94 -74.24 -47.76
#